data_AF-A0A8X6WEI2-F1
#
_entry.id   AF-A0A8X6WEI2-F1
#
_cell.length_a   1.000
_cell.length_b   1.000
_cell.length_c   1.000
_cell.angle_alpha   90.00
_cell.angle_beta   90.00
_cell.angle_gamma   90.00
#
_symmetry.space_group_name_H-M   'P 1'
#
loop_
_entity.id
_entity.type
_entity.pdbx_description
1 polymer ?
#
loop_
_entity_poly.entity_id
_entity_poly.type
_entity_poly.pdbx_seq_one_letter_code
_entity_poly.pdbx_strand_id
1 'polypeptide(L)'
;MVDKALAYGMEDTQIESTLLEASEYTLLKTIKGYLLTARRHRNMNATLLQQHLHSATGTTVSTQTVRNRLHGVGLYARRSLVCVRLTSRHRRDRREDEILRPIVVPYAAAIGDDFILMDDNSRPHRANLVEDSLFEEGIVRMEWLACSPDMKPIEHVWDALGRRVAGSTPTNSPRAGKSSSGRRDRIPQLVINSLIDSMPQRCSTLLAVRGNHTPY
;
A
#
# COMPACT_ATOMS: atom_id res chain seq x y z
N MET A 1 -10.49 28.42 -35.73
CA MET A 1 -9.27 29.06 -35.18
C MET A 1 -8.59 29.93 -36.23
N VAL A 2 -8.41 29.43 -37.46
CA VAL A 2 -7.86 30.20 -38.59
C VAL A 2 -8.65 31.48 -38.89
N ASP A 3 -9.99 31.42 -38.89
CA ASP A 3 -10.85 32.61 -39.13
C ASP A 3 -10.75 33.70 -38.05
N LYS A 4 -10.29 33.34 -36.84
CA LYS A 4 -10.11 34.28 -35.72
C LYS A 4 -8.72 34.91 -35.73
N ALA A 5 -7.72 34.23 -36.32
CA ALA A 5 -6.35 34.73 -36.44
C ALA A 5 -6.20 35.73 -37.61
N LEU A 6 -6.92 35.50 -38.72
CA LEU A 6 -7.02 36.46 -39.84
C LEU A 6 -7.69 37.78 -39.42
N ALA A 7 -8.60 37.75 -38.44
CA ALA A 7 -9.26 38.95 -37.91
C ALA A 7 -8.34 39.86 -37.06
N TYR A 8 -7.17 39.38 -36.64
CA TYR A 8 -6.20 40.13 -35.81
C TYR A 8 -4.92 40.56 -36.55
N GLY A 9 -4.85 40.39 -37.88
CA GLY A 9 -3.73 40.88 -38.69
C GLY A 9 -2.39 40.18 -38.42
N MET A 10 -2.43 38.91 -37.99
CA MET A 10 -1.22 38.09 -37.81
C MET A 10 -0.62 37.73 -39.18
N GLU A 11 0.69 37.93 -39.35
CA GLU A 11 1.45 37.49 -40.52
C GLU A 11 1.40 35.95 -40.65
N ASP A 12 1.39 35.41 -41.88
CA ASP A 12 1.25 33.95 -42.13
C ASP A 12 2.24 33.10 -41.33
N THR A 13 3.46 33.61 -41.11
CA THR A 13 4.51 32.96 -40.30
C THR A 13 4.20 32.91 -38.80
N GLN A 14 3.49 33.92 -38.27
CA GLN A 14 3.02 33.94 -36.88
C GLN A 14 1.80 33.04 -36.69
N ILE A 15 0.94 32.93 -37.71
CA ILE A 15 -0.18 31.97 -37.73
C ILE A 15 0.38 30.54 -37.74
N GLU A 16 1.35 30.22 -38.59
CA GLU A 16 1.96 28.89 -38.63
C GLU A 16 2.65 28.52 -37.31
N SER A 17 3.42 29.44 -36.71
CA SER A 17 4.10 29.22 -35.42
C SER A 17 3.12 28.96 -34.27
N THR A 18 2.08 29.80 -34.16
CA THR A 18 1.03 29.62 -33.13
C THR A 18 0.20 28.37 -33.35
N LEU A 19 -0.06 27.98 -34.59
CA LEU A 19 -0.71 26.71 -34.93
C LEU A 19 0.20 25.51 -34.61
N LEU A 20 1.51 25.60 -34.83
CA LEU A 20 2.49 24.58 -34.48
C LEU A 20 2.56 24.37 -32.97
N GLU A 21 2.70 25.45 -32.19
CA GLU A 21 2.70 25.43 -30.72
C GLU A 21 1.38 24.91 -30.15
N ALA A 22 0.24 25.34 -30.73
CA ALA A 22 -1.08 24.82 -30.34
C ALA A 22 -1.22 23.32 -30.65
N SER A 23 -0.64 22.84 -31.76
CA SER A 23 -0.64 21.41 -32.11
C SER A 23 0.22 20.59 -31.15
N GLU A 24 1.40 21.09 -30.78
CA GLU A 24 2.32 20.45 -29.84
C GLU A 24 1.73 20.38 -28.42
N TYR A 25 1.11 21.48 -27.96
CA TYR A 25 0.43 21.52 -26.68
C TYR A 25 -0.74 20.53 -26.61
N THR A 26 -1.51 20.43 -27.70
CA THR A 26 -2.63 19.48 -27.81
C THR A 26 -2.13 18.04 -27.79
N LEU A 27 -1.04 17.74 -28.51
CA LEU A 27 -0.39 16.43 -28.53
C LEU A 27 0.14 16.03 -27.14
N LEU A 28 0.84 16.93 -26.44
CA LEU A 28 1.39 16.68 -25.10
C LEU A 28 0.30 16.49 -24.05
N LYS A 29 -0.76 17.31 -24.07
CA LYS A 29 -1.92 17.19 -23.19
C LYS A 29 -2.64 15.85 -23.40
N THR A 30 -2.71 15.41 -24.64
CA THR A 30 -3.33 14.13 -25.04
C THR A 30 -2.50 12.93 -24.59
N ILE A 31 -1.17 12.96 -24.81
CA ILE A 31 -0.25 11.91 -24.34
C ILE A 31 -0.27 11.82 -22.81
N LYS A 32 -0.30 12.95 -22.10
CA LYS A 32 -0.37 12.99 -20.64
C LYS A 32 -1.72 12.47 -20.13
N GLY A 33 -2.83 12.84 -20.77
CA GLY A 33 -4.17 12.31 -20.48
C GLY A 33 -4.23 10.79 -20.67
N TYR A 34 -3.67 10.29 -21.76
CA TYR A 34 -3.55 8.86 -22.04
C TYR A 34 -2.78 8.08 -20.97
N LEU A 35 -1.63 8.59 -20.53
CA LEU A 35 -0.85 7.97 -19.45
C LEU A 35 -1.60 7.99 -18.11
N LEU A 36 -2.36 9.05 -17.84
CA LEU A 36 -3.21 9.15 -16.64
C LEU A 36 -4.36 8.14 -16.69
N THR A 37 -5.03 7.98 -17.84
CA THR A 37 -6.10 6.98 -18.03
C THR A 37 -5.56 5.57 -17.87
N ALA A 38 -4.40 5.25 -18.47
CA ALA A 38 -3.74 3.96 -18.31
C ALA A 38 -3.34 3.67 -16.84
N ARG A 39 -2.95 4.70 -16.08
CA ARG A 39 -2.65 4.56 -14.64
C ARG A 39 -3.89 4.39 -13.77
N ARG A 40 -4.99 5.08 -14.10
CA ARG A 40 -6.26 5.00 -13.35
C ARG A 40 -7.00 3.69 -13.61
N HIS A 41 -7.02 3.22 -14.85
CA HIS A 41 -7.75 2.02 -15.27
C HIS A 41 -6.80 0.87 -15.55
N ARG A 42 -6.21 0.32 -14.48
CA ARG A 42 -5.17 -0.73 -14.50
C ARG A 42 -5.58 -2.07 -15.15
N ASN A 43 -6.84 -2.20 -15.55
CA ASN A 43 -7.43 -3.36 -16.21
C ASN A 43 -7.71 -3.16 -17.71
N MET A 44 -7.53 -1.96 -18.27
CA MET A 44 -7.67 -1.74 -19.71
C MET A 44 -6.48 -2.34 -20.48
N ASN A 45 -6.80 -3.07 -21.54
CA ASN A 45 -5.80 -3.56 -22.48
C ASN A 45 -5.48 -2.51 -23.55
N ALA A 46 -4.42 -2.74 -24.33
CA ALA A 46 -3.97 -1.81 -25.37
C ALA A 46 -5.04 -1.48 -26.43
N THR A 47 -5.99 -2.40 -26.69
CA THR A 47 -7.08 -2.21 -27.64
C THR A 47 -8.12 -1.21 -27.13
N LEU A 48 -8.53 -1.33 -25.86
CA LEU A 48 -9.45 -0.38 -25.24
C LEU A 48 -8.83 1.01 -25.12
N LEU A 49 -7.53 1.07 -24.80
CA LEU A 49 -6.78 2.32 -24.75
C LEU A 49 -6.65 2.98 -26.13
N GLN A 50 -6.46 2.18 -27.19
CA GLN A 50 -6.46 2.66 -28.57
C GLN A 50 -7.82 3.26 -28.97
N GLN A 51 -8.92 2.55 -28.68
CA GLN A 51 -10.27 3.03 -28.98
C GLN A 51 -10.57 4.34 -28.26
N HIS A 52 -10.21 4.44 -26.98
CA HIS A 52 -10.42 5.66 -26.19
C HIS A 52 -9.59 6.84 -26.73
N LEU A 53 -8.35 6.61 -27.17
CA LEU A 53 -7.54 7.61 -27.85
C LEU A 53 -8.19 8.06 -29.16
N HIS A 54 -8.65 7.11 -29.97
CA HIS A 54 -9.29 7.40 -31.24
C HIS A 54 -10.57 8.24 -31.05
N SER A 55 -11.42 7.88 -30.09
CA SER A 55 -12.63 8.65 -29.76
C SER A 55 -12.32 10.06 -29.23
N ALA A 56 -11.20 10.26 -28.52
CA ALA A 56 -10.86 11.54 -27.90
C ALA A 56 -10.10 12.50 -28.85
N THR A 57 -9.33 11.97 -29.80
CA THR A 57 -8.38 12.76 -30.61
C THR A 57 -8.64 12.62 -32.12
N GLY A 58 -9.48 11.65 -32.54
CA GLY A 58 -9.72 11.34 -33.95
C GLY A 58 -8.52 10.68 -34.65
N THR A 59 -7.39 10.52 -33.97
CA THR A 59 -6.17 9.95 -34.55
C THR A 59 -6.17 8.43 -34.45
N THR A 60 -5.80 7.77 -35.56
CA THR A 60 -5.72 6.32 -35.64
C THR A 60 -4.32 5.87 -35.23
N VAL A 61 -4.14 5.48 -33.97
CA VAL A 61 -2.87 4.94 -33.47
C VAL A 61 -2.97 3.41 -33.47
N SER A 62 -1.92 2.68 -33.82
CA SER A 62 -1.94 1.20 -33.75
C SER A 62 -1.84 0.70 -32.31
N THR A 63 -2.42 -0.48 -32.01
CA THR A 63 -2.21 -1.13 -30.70
C THR A 63 -0.74 -1.36 -30.37
N GLN A 64 0.11 -1.58 -31.39
CA GLN A 64 1.54 -1.80 -31.19
C GLN A 64 2.24 -0.52 -30.75
N THR A 65 1.90 0.62 -31.35
CA THR A 65 2.41 1.93 -30.94
C THR A 65 1.99 2.26 -29.50
N VAL A 66 0.74 1.95 -29.14
CA VAL A 66 0.21 2.07 -27.77
C VAL A 66 1.04 1.24 -26.78
N ARG A 67 1.33 -0.03 -27.09
CA ARG A 67 2.19 -0.89 -26.26
C ARG A 67 3.61 -0.35 -26.13
N ASN A 68 4.24 0.01 -27.25
CA ASN A 68 5.62 0.52 -27.26
C ASN A 68 5.75 1.80 -26.41
N ARG A 69 4.78 2.72 -26.49
CA ARG A 69 4.77 3.94 -25.67
C ARG A 69 4.55 3.66 -24.19
N LEU A 70 3.69 2.69 -23.83
CA LEU A 70 3.51 2.27 -22.44
C LEU A 70 4.80 1.64 -21.88
N HIS A 71 5.47 0.80 -22.67
CA HIS A 71 6.75 0.20 -22.31
C HIS A 71 7.84 1.27 -22.11
N GLY A 72 7.90 2.27 -23.00
CA GLY A 72 8.84 3.38 -22.90
C GLY A 72 8.72 4.21 -21.61
N VAL A 73 7.56 4.17 -20.94
CA VAL A 73 7.33 4.82 -19.63
C VAL A 73 7.26 3.83 -18.46
N GLY A 74 7.68 2.58 -18.68
CA GLY A 74 7.73 1.53 -17.65
C GLY A 74 6.38 0.90 -17.28
N LEU A 75 5.33 1.11 -18.07
CA LEU A 75 4.03 0.48 -17.90
C LEU A 75 3.99 -0.84 -18.69
N TYR A 76 4.37 -1.92 -18.02
CA TYR A 76 4.31 -3.27 -18.58
C TYR A 76 2.97 -3.95 -18.25
N ALA A 77 2.53 -4.85 -19.13
CA ALA A 77 1.44 -5.75 -18.82
C ALA A 77 1.82 -6.56 -17.56
N ARG A 78 1.00 -6.50 -16.51
CA ARG A 78 1.18 -7.36 -15.35
C ARG A 78 0.89 -8.79 -15.78
N ARG A 79 1.88 -9.68 -15.63
CA ARG A 79 1.61 -11.11 -15.60
C ARG A 79 0.67 -11.33 -14.42
N SER A 80 -0.50 -11.91 -14.65
CA SER A 80 -1.38 -12.29 -13.55
C SER A 80 -0.57 -13.20 -12.63
N LEU A 81 -0.24 -12.74 -11.43
CA LEU A 81 0.15 -13.66 -10.38
C LEU A 81 -1.06 -14.57 -10.20
N VAL A 82 -0.88 -15.87 -10.41
CA VAL A 82 -1.90 -16.86 -10.07
C VAL A 82 -2.04 -16.82 -8.56
N CYS A 83 -2.83 -15.88 -8.07
CA CYS A 83 -3.22 -15.83 -6.68
C CYS A 83 -4.27 -16.90 -6.53
N VAL A 84 -3.93 -18.00 -5.85
CA VAL A 84 -4.90 -19.05 -5.51
C VAL A 84 -6.08 -18.36 -4.84
N ARG A 85 -7.27 -18.49 -5.44
CA ARG A 85 -8.48 -17.87 -4.89
C ARG A 85 -8.81 -18.57 -3.58
N LEU A 86 -8.40 -17.95 -2.47
CA LEU A 86 -8.73 -18.46 -1.15
C LEU A 86 -10.25 -18.36 -0.95
N THR A 87 -10.88 -19.51 -0.71
CA THR A 87 -12.27 -19.60 -0.26
C THR A 87 -12.37 -19.01 1.15
N SER A 88 -13.59 -18.72 1.61
CA SER A 88 -13.81 -18.28 2.99
C SER A 88 -13.29 -19.31 4.00
N ARG A 89 -13.37 -20.61 3.67
CA ARG A 89 -12.78 -21.70 4.46
C ARG A 89 -11.26 -21.62 4.52
N HIS A 90 -10.58 -21.49 3.38
CA HIS A 90 -9.11 -21.32 3.39
C HIS A 90 -8.65 -20.11 4.21
N ARG A 91 -9.44 -19.01 4.24
CA ARG A 91 -9.13 -17.84 5.07
C ARG A 91 -9.39 -18.08 6.55
N ARG A 92 -10.38 -18.92 6.88
CA ARG A 92 -10.68 -19.36 8.25
C ARG A 92 -9.55 -20.22 8.77
N ASP A 93 -9.27 -21.32 8.08
CA ASP A 93 -8.26 -22.31 8.46
C ASP A 93 -6.90 -21.60 8.66
N ARG A 94 -6.52 -20.69 7.76
CA ARG A 94 -5.29 -19.89 7.94
C ARG A 94 -5.25 -19.04 9.19
N ARG A 95 -6.35 -18.42 9.61
CA ARG A 95 -6.35 -17.50 10.76
C ARG A 95 -6.39 -18.25 12.08
N GLU A 96 -7.18 -19.30 12.12
CA GLU A 96 -7.36 -20.11 13.31
C GLU A 96 -6.15 -21.04 13.52
N ASP A 97 -5.80 -21.81 12.49
CA ASP A 97 -4.83 -22.90 12.61
C ASP A 97 -3.38 -22.48 12.37
N GLU A 98 -3.13 -21.38 11.63
CA GLU A 98 -1.75 -20.90 11.39
C GLU A 98 -1.35 -19.73 12.32
N ILE A 99 -2.31 -19.00 12.92
CA ILE A 99 -2.02 -17.78 13.69
C ILE A 99 -2.55 -17.85 15.12
N LEU A 100 -3.88 -17.90 15.33
CA LEU A 100 -4.46 -17.78 16.68
C LEU A 100 -4.08 -18.94 17.59
N ARG A 101 -4.42 -20.18 17.19
CA ARG A 101 -4.16 -21.38 18.00
C ARG A 101 -2.67 -21.68 18.19
N PRO A 102 -1.79 -21.63 17.17
CA PRO A 102 -0.39 -21.99 17.38
C PRO A 102 0.45 -20.88 18.02
N ILE A 103 0.02 -19.61 17.94
CA ILE A 103 0.82 -18.48 18.46
C ILE A 103 0.20 -17.90 19.72
N VAL A 104 -1.06 -17.46 19.69
CA VAL A 104 -1.66 -16.69 20.79
C VAL A 104 -2.01 -17.59 21.97
N VAL A 105 -2.67 -18.73 21.73
CA VAL A 105 -3.16 -19.63 22.79
C VAL A 105 -2.04 -20.15 23.71
N PRO A 106 -0.84 -20.55 23.22
CA PRO A 106 0.26 -20.95 24.10
C PRO A 106 0.73 -19.84 25.04
N TYR A 107 0.75 -18.58 24.59
CA TYR A 107 1.11 -17.45 25.45
C TYR A 107 0.02 -17.15 26.46
N ALA A 108 -1.25 -17.22 26.05
CA ALA A 108 -2.39 -17.07 26.96
C ALA A 108 -2.35 -18.13 28.07
N ALA A 109 -2.13 -19.41 27.71
CA ALA A 109 -2.02 -20.51 28.66
C ALA A 109 -0.81 -20.36 29.60
N ALA A 110 0.31 -19.84 29.11
CA ALA A 110 1.52 -19.66 29.93
C ALA A 110 1.42 -18.49 30.92
N ILE A 111 0.70 -17.42 30.55
CA ILE A 111 0.51 -16.24 31.41
C ILE A 111 -0.68 -16.46 32.36
N GLY A 112 -1.71 -17.19 31.92
CA GLY A 112 -2.90 -17.49 32.70
C GLY A 112 -3.92 -16.35 32.67
N ASP A 113 -4.69 -16.22 33.75
CA ASP A 113 -5.86 -15.34 33.83
C ASP A 113 -5.53 -13.83 33.65
N ASP A 114 -4.26 -13.45 33.85
CA ASP A 114 -3.78 -12.08 33.65
C ASP A 114 -3.48 -11.75 32.17
N PHE A 115 -3.64 -12.71 31.25
CA PHE A 115 -3.38 -12.50 29.83
C PHE A 115 -4.47 -11.63 29.19
N ILE A 116 -4.04 -10.52 28.59
CA ILE A 116 -4.90 -9.66 27.79
C ILE A 116 -4.31 -9.50 26.40
N LEU A 117 -5.08 -9.88 25.37
CA LEU A 117 -4.68 -9.70 23.99
C LEU A 117 -4.84 -8.23 23.56
N MET A 118 -3.79 -7.65 22.99
CA MET A 118 -3.82 -6.34 22.33
C MET A 118 -3.67 -6.50 20.81
N ASP A 119 -4.56 -5.88 20.04
CA ASP A 119 -4.50 -5.83 18.57
C ASP A 119 -4.70 -4.40 18.00
N ASP A 120 -4.62 -4.26 16.68
CA ASP A 120 -4.66 -2.99 15.96
C ASP A 120 -6.06 -2.59 15.45
N ASN A 121 -7.10 -3.32 15.82
CA ASN A 121 -8.49 -3.24 15.33
C ASN A 121 -8.66 -3.41 13.82
N SER A 122 -7.70 -4.01 13.10
CA SER A 122 -7.83 -4.22 11.66
C SER A 122 -9.02 -5.13 11.33
N ARG A 123 -9.60 -4.95 10.13
CA ARG A 123 -10.74 -5.76 9.67
C ARG A 123 -10.50 -7.27 9.80
N PRO A 124 -9.27 -7.79 9.56
CA PRO A 124 -8.95 -9.17 9.88
C PRO A 124 -9.19 -9.59 11.33
N HIS A 125 -8.72 -8.81 12.30
CA HIS A 125 -8.82 -9.14 13.72
C HIS A 125 -10.24 -9.01 14.28
N ARG A 126 -11.07 -8.21 13.61
CA ARG A 126 -12.48 -7.97 13.97
C ARG A 126 -13.48 -8.86 13.22
N ALA A 127 -13.02 -9.92 12.57
CA ALA A 127 -13.90 -10.87 11.91
C ALA A 127 -14.58 -11.77 12.97
N ASN A 128 -15.88 -12.05 12.84
CA ASN A 128 -16.63 -12.87 13.81
C ASN A 128 -15.93 -14.18 14.17
N LEU A 129 -15.33 -14.86 13.17
CA LEU A 129 -14.54 -16.07 13.41
C LEU A 129 -13.45 -15.88 14.46
N VAL A 130 -12.72 -14.77 14.41
CA VAL A 130 -11.65 -14.47 15.37
C VAL A 130 -12.23 -14.20 16.75
N GLU A 131 -13.35 -13.47 16.82
CA GLU A 131 -14.05 -13.21 18.09
C GLU A 131 -14.55 -14.51 18.73
N ASP A 132 -15.18 -15.40 17.95
CA ASP A 132 -15.66 -16.71 18.39
C ASP A 132 -14.49 -17.56 18.93
N SER A 133 -13.37 -17.64 18.21
CA SER A 133 -12.19 -18.39 18.67
C SER A 133 -11.56 -17.81 19.95
N LEU A 134 -11.48 -16.48 20.08
CA LEU A 134 -10.96 -15.87 21.30
C LEU A 134 -11.88 -16.15 22.49
N PHE A 135 -13.20 -16.13 22.27
CA PHE A 135 -14.18 -16.47 23.29
C PHE A 135 -14.08 -17.95 23.72
N GLU A 136 -13.94 -18.89 22.79
CA GLU A 136 -13.76 -20.31 23.07
C GLU A 136 -12.50 -20.59 23.90
N GLU A 137 -11.41 -19.89 23.61
CA GLU A 137 -10.13 -20.02 24.33
C GLU A 137 -10.09 -19.20 25.63
N GLY A 138 -11.18 -18.47 25.98
CA GLY A 138 -11.27 -17.65 27.18
C GLY A 138 -10.35 -16.41 27.16
N ILE A 139 -9.89 -15.99 25.99
CA ILE A 139 -8.92 -14.90 25.83
C ILE A 139 -9.65 -13.56 25.86
N VAL A 140 -9.38 -12.76 26.89
CA VAL A 140 -9.85 -11.38 26.97
C VAL A 140 -9.02 -10.51 26.04
N ARG A 141 -9.70 -9.75 25.18
CA ARG A 141 -9.06 -8.75 24.33
C ARG A 141 -9.29 -7.35 24.89
N MET A 142 -8.23 -6.56 24.94
CA MET A 142 -8.28 -5.15 25.32
C MET A 142 -9.11 -4.35 24.31
N GLU A 143 -10.00 -3.49 24.82
CA GLU A 143 -10.59 -2.42 24.01
C GLU A 143 -9.54 -1.35 23.72
N TRP A 144 -9.37 -1.01 22.44
CA TRP A 144 -8.39 -0.03 22.00
C TRP A 144 -9.02 1.03 21.12
N LEU A 145 -8.70 2.31 21.35
CA LEU A 145 -9.21 3.42 20.55
C LEU A 145 -8.55 3.42 19.16
N ALA A 146 -9.38 3.28 18.13
CA ALA A 146 -8.96 3.20 16.74
C ALA A 146 -8.59 4.57 16.16
N CYS A 147 -7.60 5.28 16.69
CA CYS A 147 -7.07 6.54 16.11
C CYS A 147 -5.67 6.96 16.60
N SER A 148 -4.97 6.13 17.38
CA SER A 148 -3.66 6.49 17.98
C SER A 148 -2.59 5.48 17.61
N PRO A 149 -1.96 5.59 16.41
CA PRO A 149 -0.85 4.70 16.02
C PRO A 149 0.40 4.89 16.88
N ASP A 150 0.63 6.12 17.37
CA ASP A 150 1.62 6.52 18.35
C ASP A 150 1.55 5.68 19.64
N MET A 151 0.35 5.24 20.00
CA MET A 151 0.10 4.41 21.18
C MET A 151 0.17 2.90 20.92
N LYS A 152 0.41 2.43 19.69
CA LYS A 152 0.45 1.00 19.36
C LYS A 152 1.87 0.45 19.50
N PRO A 153 2.24 -0.32 20.54
CA PRO A 153 3.62 -0.78 20.74
C PRO A 153 4.14 -1.61 19.55
N ILE A 154 3.26 -2.35 18.87
CA ILE A 154 3.63 -3.16 17.71
C ILE A 154 4.15 -2.33 16.53
N GLU A 155 3.63 -1.11 16.32
CA GLU A 155 4.12 -0.20 15.27
C GLU A 155 5.56 0.26 15.59
N HIS A 156 5.86 0.52 16.87
CA HIS A 156 7.21 0.84 17.33
C HIS A 156 8.18 -0.34 17.16
N VAL A 157 7.69 -1.57 17.37
CA VAL A 157 8.45 -2.80 17.11
C VAL A 157 8.73 -2.96 15.61
N TRP A 158 7.74 -2.74 14.74
CA TRP A 158 7.91 -2.78 13.28
C TRP A 158 8.88 -1.72 12.78
N ASP A 159 8.81 -0.51 13.31
CA ASP A 159 9.71 0.59 12.98
C ASP A 159 11.16 0.30 13.43
N ALA A 160 11.33 -0.24 14.64
CA ALA A 160 12.63 -0.71 15.11
C ALA A 160 13.23 -1.81 14.21
N LEU A 161 12.39 -2.75 13.76
CA LEU A 161 12.80 -3.78 12.81
C LEU A 161 13.15 -3.17 11.45
N GLY A 162 12.30 -2.27 10.93
CA GLY A 162 12.47 -1.60 9.65
C GLY A 162 13.79 -0.83 9.56
N ARG A 163 14.14 -0.04 10.59
CA ARG A 163 15.44 0.63 10.68
C ARG A 163 16.62 -0.33 10.60
N ARG A 164 16.50 -1.49 11.24
CA ARG A 164 17.58 -2.49 11.31
C ARG A 164 17.75 -3.22 9.98
N VAL A 165 16.65 -3.50 9.28
CA VAL A 165 16.66 -4.07 7.93
C VAL A 165 17.19 -3.05 6.91
N ALA A 166 16.80 -1.77 7.02
CA ALA A 166 17.25 -0.70 6.11
C ALA A 166 18.76 -0.44 6.19
N GLY A 167 19.39 -0.69 7.35
CA GLY A 167 20.85 -0.64 7.50
C GLY A 167 21.60 -1.80 6.82
N SER A 168 20.88 -2.78 6.24
CA SER A 168 21.46 -3.92 5.52
C SER A 168 21.29 -3.71 4.01
N THR A 169 22.40 -3.75 3.26
CA THR A 169 22.37 -3.71 1.80
C THR A 169 21.55 -4.88 1.25
N PRO A 170 20.49 -4.64 0.45
CA PRO A 170 19.71 -5.72 -0.14
C PRO A 170 20.59 -6.46 -1.15
N THR A 171 21.00 -7.67 -0.79
CA THR A 171 21.76 -8.52 -1.71
C THR A 171 20.76 -9.22 -2.62
N ASN A 172 20.64 -8.77 -3.87
CA ASN A 172 19.72 -9.31 -4.89
C ASN A 172 20.14 -10.71 -5.40
N SER A 173 20.61 -11.60 -4.52
CA SER A 173 20.95 -12.98 -4.87
C SER A 173 19.78 -13.91 -4.56
N PRO A 174 19.27 -14.69 -5.55
CA PRO A 174 18.22 -15.69 -5.34
C PRO A 174 18.57 -16.77 -4.31
N ARG A 175 19.85 -16.87 -3.90
CA ARG A 175 20.37 -17.84 -2.95
C ARG A 175 20.48 -17.32 -1.51
N ALA A 176 20.17 -16.03 -1.27
CA ALA A 176 20.33 -15.37 0.02
C ALA A 176 19.16 -15.58 1.02
N GLY A 177 18.09 -16.28 0.62
CA GLY A 177 16.85 -16.40 1.41
C GLY A 177 16.93 -17.22 2.71
N LYS A 178 18.11 -17.75 3.10
CA LYS A 178 18.21 -18.67 4.26
C LYS A 178 19.35 -18.37 5.25
N SER A 179 20.24 -17.40 5.00
CA SER A 179 21.50 -17.32 5.76
C SER A 179 21.78 -16.00 6.50
N SER A 180 20.90 -14.98 6.40
CA SER A 180 21.09 -13.70 7.11
C SER A 180 20.20 -13.51 8.34
N SER A 181 19.25 -14.41 8.60
CA SER A 181 18.08 -14.13 9.45
C SER A 181 18.25 -14.32 10.96
N GLY A 182 19.19 -15.16 11.40
CA GLY A 182 19.22 -15.59 12.81
C GLY A 182 19.63 -14.54 13.84
N ARG A 183 20.49 -13.58 13.47
CA ARG A 183 21.07 -12.58 14.42
C ARG A 183 20.84 -11.12 14.03
N ARG A 184 20.58 -10.85 12.75
CA ARG A 184 20.35 -9.49 12.25
C ARG A 184 18.90 -9.05 12.42
N ASP A 185 17.95 -9.98 12.42
CA ASP A 185 16.51 -9.67 12.43
C ASP A 185 15.88 -9.76 13.83
N ARG A 186 16.67 -10.13 14.86
CA ARG A 186 16.16 -10.28 16.23
C ARG A 186 16.14 -8.93 16.93
N ILE A 187 14.95 -8.50 17.33
CA ILE A 187 14.73 -7.32 18.16
C ILE A 187 15.21 -7.65 19.58
N PRO A 188 16.11 -6.85 20.18
CA PRO A 188 16.55 -7.07 21.55
C PRO A 188 15.36 -6.98 22.52
N GLN A 189 15.29 -7.90 23.49
CA GLN A 189 14.23 -7.89 24.50
C GLN A 189 14.18 -6.56 25.27
N LEU A 190 15.33 -5.91 25.46
CA LEU A 190 15.41 -4.57 26.06
C LEU A 190 14.55 -3.54 25.31
N VAL A 191 14.53 -3.58 23.97
CA VAL A 191 13.70 -2.66 23.17
C VAL A 191 12.22 -2.91 23.45
N ILE A 192 11.81 -4.17 23.49
CA ILE A 192 10.42 -4.56 23.79
C ILE A 192 10.05 -4.10 25.21
N ASN A 193 10.90 -4.37 26.20
CA ASN A 193 10.66 -3.99 27.58
C ASN A 193 10.58 -2.46 27.73
N SER A 194 11.52 -1.71 27.15
CA SER A 194 11.47 -0.24 27.18
C SER A 194 10.21 0.34 26.53
N LEU A 195 9.70 -0.30 25.47
CA LEU A 195 8.42 0.10 24.86
C LEU A 195 7.26 -0.12 25.83
N ILE A 196 7.19 -1.29 26.47
CA ILE A 196 6.17 -1.64 27.47
C ILE A 196 6.25 -0.67 28.67
N ASP A 197 7.43 -0.47 29.24
CA ASP A 197 7.67 0.41 30.39
C ASP A 197 7.31 1.87 30.10
N SER A 198 7.39 2.29 28.83
CA SER A 198 7.04 3.66 28.42
C SER A 198 5.53 3.91 28.27
N MET A 199 4.70 2.87 28.26
CA MET A 199 3.26 3.00 27.99
C MET A 199 2.50 3.91 28.97
N PRO A 200 2.73 3.85 30.31
CA PRO A 200 2.06 4.75 31.24
C PRO A 200 2.32 6.23 30.93
N GLN A 201 3.56 6.57 30.57
CA GLN A 201 3.94 7.94 30.20
C GLN A 201 3.27 8.36 28.89
N ARG A 202 3.29 7.48 27.87
CA ARG A 202 2.65 7.73 26.57
C ARG A 202 1.15 7.97 26.71
N CYS A 203 0.45 7.13 27.48
CA CYS A 203 -0.97 7.30 27.80
C CYS A 203 -1.22 8.61 28.54
N SER A 204 -0.37 8.97 29.51
CA SER A 204 -0.48 10.26 30.23
C SER A 204 -0.31 11.45 29.28
N THR A 205 0.62 11.38 28.32
CA THR A 205 0.78 12.39 27.28
C THR A 205 -0.45 12.46 26.37
N LEU A 206 -1.00 11.33 25.93
CA LEU A 206 -2.21 11.29 25.10
C LEU A 206 -3.40 11.95 25.81
N LEU A 207 -3.57 11.66 27.10
CA LEU A 207 -4.61 12.28 27.93
C LEU A 207 -4.40 13.79 28.07
N ALA A 208 -3.15 14.23 28.29
CA ALA A 208 -2.81 15.64 28.41
C ALA A 208 -3.13 16.43 27.11
N VAL A 209 -2.89 15.82 25.95
CA VAL A 209 -3.24 16.43 24.64
C VAL A 209 -4.68 16.17 24.21
N ARG A 210 -5.51 15.58 25.08
CA ARG A 210 -6.94 15.26 24.84
C ARG A 210 -7.17 14.43 23.57
N GLY A 211 -6.30 13.45 23.31
CA GLY A 211 -6.39 12.57 22.14
C GLY A 211 -5.87 13.17 20.83
N ASN A 212 -5.26 14.35 20.86
CA ASN A 212 -4.51 14.88 19.70
C ASN A 212 -3.17 14.13 19.52
N HIS A 213 -2.47 14.46 18.44
CA HIS A 213 -1.18 13.86 18.08
C HIS A 213 -0.14 13.99 19.21
N THR A 214 0.49 12.89 19.59
CA THR A 214 1.62 12.86 20.55
C THR A 214 2.96 12.82 19.79
N PRO A 215 4.11 13.14 20.41
CA PRO A 215 5.41 13.16 19.70
C PRO A 215 6.00 11.77 19.42
N TYR A 216 5.29 10.70 19.76
CA TYR A 216 5.73 9.32 19.62
C TYR A 216 5.43 8.73 18.25
#